data_AF-A0A4R7FYB8-F1
#
_entry.id   AF-A0A4R7FYB8-F1
#
_cell.length_a   1.000
_cell.length_b   1.000
_cell.length_c   1.000
_cell.angle_alpha   90.00
_cell.angle_beta   90.00
_cell.angle_gamma   90.00
#
_symmetry.space_group_name_H-M   'P 1'
#
loop_
_entity.id
_entity.type
_entity.pdbx_description
1 polymer ?
#
loop_
_entity_poly.entity_id
_entity_poly.type
_entity_poly.pdbx_seq_one_letter_code
_entity_poly.pdbx_strand_id
1 'polypeptide(L)'
;MSSYARRPTDPEPTSGTDPTPRWERRAEKESLGSLMSNVSSDLSTLIRQEIALAKAELRETAKNAGKGAGMFGGAGIAGHFVLLFLSIALWAALGATAIGTAWSAVIVAAIWAIIAAVLAVLGKKNLEQAQGAPHTT
;
A
#
# COMPACT_ATOMS: atom_id res chain seq x y z
N MET A 1 79.89 -3.86 68.48
CA MET A 1 78.82 -4.46 69.31
C MET A 1 77.62 -3.52 69.28
N SER A 2 76.66 -3.75 68.37
CA SER A 2 75.25 -3.46 68.62
C SER A 2 74.41 -4.09 67.49
N SER A 3 73.38 -4.78 67.92
CA SER A 3 72.53 -5.72 67.20
C SER A 3 71.70 -5.07 66.08
N TYR A 4 71.71 -5.68 64.90
CA TYR A 4 70.69 -5.39 63.87
C TYR A 4 69.47 -6.27 64.14
N ALA A 5 68.37 -5.63 64.50
CA ALA A 5 67.09 -6.28 64.76
C ALA A 5 66.49 -6.85 63.47
N ARG A 6 66.04 -8.10 63.54
CA ARG A 6 65.27 -8.79 62.51
C ARG A 6 63.93 -8.04 62.33
N ARG A 7 63.62 -7.56 61.12
CA ARG A 7 62.26 -7.13 60.78
C ARG A 7 61.41 -8.34 60.36
N PRO A 8 60.11 -8.38 60.74
CA PRO A 8 59.16 -9.39 60.29
C PRO A 8 58.96 -9.31 58.77
N THR A 9 58.81 -10.47 58.15
CA THR A 9 58.40 -10.61 56.76
C THR A 9 56.98 -10.07 56.58
N ASP A 10 56.83 -8.99 55.83
CA ASP A 10 55.52 -8.59 55.31
C ASP A 10 55.00 -9.72 54.41
N PRO A 11 53.74 -10.17 54.57
CA PRO A 11 53.14 -11.10 53.62
C PRO A 11 53.02 -10.39 52.26
N GLU A 12 53.54 -11.03 51.21
CA GLU A 12 53.26 -10.61 49.84
C GLU A 12 51.74 -10.44 49.67
N PRO A 13 51.27 -9.38 48.99
CA PRO A 13 49.91 -9.39 48.48
C PRO A 13 49.87 -10.54 47.48
N THR A 14 49.30 -11.67 47.89
CA THR A 14 49.00 -12.77 46.98
C THR A 14 48.12 -12.18 45.89
N SER A 15 48.76 -11.90 44.76
CA SER A 15 48.09 -11.57 43.53
C SER A 15 47.25 -12.80 43.19
N GLY A 16 45.99 -12.77 43.64
CA GLY A 16 44.94 -13.59 43.09
C GLY A 16 44.78 -13.17 41.64
N THR A 17 45.67 -13.67 40.79
CA THR A 17 45.47 -13.77 39.36
C THR A 17 44.35 -14.76 39.17
N ASP A 18 43.13 -14.29 39.37
CA ASP A 18 41.95 -14.93 38.80
C ASP A 18 42.06 -14.65 37.30
N PRO A 19 42.51 -15.63 36.48
CA PRO A 19 42.86 -15.37 35.10
C PRO A 19 41.60 -15.45 34.23
N THR A 20 40.40 -15.30 34.79
CA THR A 20 39.16 -15.25 34.00
C THR A 20 39.15 -13.93 33.24
N PRO A 21 39.39 -13.92 31.92
CA PRO A 21 39.27 -12.72 31.13
C PRO A 21 37.97 -11.96 31.39
N ARG A 22 38.03 -10.63 31.28
CA ARG A 22 36.88 -9.73 31.47
C ARG A 22 35.68 -10.09 30.58
N TRP A 23 35.89 -10.80 29.47
CA TRP A 23 34.83 -11.30 28.59
C TRP A 23 34.07 -12.50 29.17
N GLU A 24 34.68 -13.34 30.01
CA GLU A 24 34.00 -14.41 30.76
C GLU A 24 33.06 -13.82 31.82
N ARG A 25 33.53 -12.81 32.58
CA ARG A 25 32.65 -12.08 33.52
C ARG A 25 31.55 -11.27 32.84
N ARG A 26 31.71 -10.91 31.55
CA ARG A 26 30.67 -10.23 30.76
C ARG A 26 29.69 -11.26 30.17
N ALA A 27 30.18 -12.42 29.72
CA ALA A 27 29.37 -13.56 29.27
C ALA A 27 28.59 -14.25 30.40
N GLU A 28 29.08 -14.21 31.65
CA GLU A 28 28.31 -14.63 32.82
C GLU A 28 27.22 -13.62 33.21
N LYS A 29 27.40 -12.33 32.85
CA LYS A 29 26.44 -11.25 33.13
C LYS A 29 25.41 -11.05 32.00
N GLU A 30 25.79 -11.29 30.75
CA GLU A 30 24.88 -11.48 29.62
C GLU A 30 24.69 -12.97 29.39
N SER A 31 23.70 -13.53 30.07
CA SER A 31 23.37 -14.94 29.90
C SER A 31 22.89 -15.23 28.47
N LEU A 32 22.97 -16.48 28.04
CA LEU A 32 22.34 -16.95 26.80
C LEU A 32 20.84 -16.55 26.70
N GLY A 33 20.18 -16.36 27.85
CA GLY A 33 18.82 -15.83 27.93
C GLY A 33 18.70 -14.36 27.48
N SER A 34 19.68 -13.50 27.76
CA SER A 34 19.65 -12.11 27.30
C SER A 34 19.89 -11.99 25.79
N LEU A 35 20.78 -12.83 25.24
CA LEU A 35 21.00 -12.89 23.79
C LEU A 35 19.77 -13.39 23.04
N MET A 36 19.12 -14.46 23.53
CA MET A 36 17.88 -14.98 22.95
C MET A 36 16.73 -13.97 23.08
N SER A 37 16.64 -13.25 24.21
CA SER A 37 15.69 -12.16 24.41
C SER A 37 15.89 -11.02 23.41
N ASN A 38 17.14 -10.62 23.15
CA ASN A 38 17.48 -9.57 22.19
C ASN A 38 17.11 -9.99 20.76
N VAL A 39 17.48 -11.21 20.33
CA VAL A 39 17.12 -11.73 19.00
C VAL A 39 15.60 -11.84 18.83
N SER A 40 14.88 -12.30 19.85
CA SER A 40 13.41 -12.35 19.83
C SER A 40 12.77 -10.96 19.74
N SER A 41 13.38 -9.96 20.39
CA SER A 41 12.95 -8.56 20.34
C SER A 41 13.23 -7.94 18.96
N ASP A 42 14.39 -8.22 18.36
CA ASP A 42 14.76 -7.73 17.04
C ASP A 42 13.87 -8.34 15.95
N LEU A 43 13.60 -9.65 16.02
CA LEU A 43 12.66 -10.30 15.12
C LEU A 43 11.23 -9.75 15.27
N SER A 44 10.79 -9.53 16.52
CA SER A 44 9.50 -8.87 16.77
C SER A 44 9.44 -7.46 16.19
N THR A 45 10.57 -6.76 16.18
CA THR A 45 10.69 -5.41 15.60
C THR A 45 10.63 -5.47 14.08
N LEU A 46 11.32 -6.41 13.43
CA LEU A 46 11.26 -6.62 11.98
C LEU A 46 9.84 -6.96 11.51
N ILE A 47 9.16 -7.89 12.18
CA ILE A 47 7.78 -8.25 11.83
C ILE A 47 6.85 -7.03 11.93
N ARG A 48 6.99 -6.23 12.99
CA ARG A 48 6.21 -4.99 13.13
C ARG A 48 6.53 -3.98 12.04
N GLN A 49 7.79 -3.90 11.59
CA GLN A 49 8.22 -3.03 10.51
C GLN A 49 7.67 -3.49 9.15
N GLU A 50 7.71 -4.79 8.84
CA GLU A 50 7.10 -5.32 7.61
C GLU A 50 5.60 -5.04 7.57
N ILE A 51 4.89 -5.23 8.68
CA ILE A 51 3.47 -4.88 8.79
C ILE A 51 3.27 -3.37 8.60
N ALA A 52 4.12 -2.53 9.21
CA ALA A 52 4.03 -1.09 9.07
C ALA A 52 4.28 -0.65 7.62
N LEU A 53 5.24 -1.28 6.93
CA LEU A 53 5.57 -1.02 5.53
C LEU A 53 4.44 -1.48 4.60
N ALA A 54 3.95 -2.72 4.75
CA ALA A 54 2.82 -3.23 4.00
C ALA A 54 1.57 -2.34 4.20
N LYS A 55 1.35 -1.84 5.42
CA LYS A 55 0.26 -0.89 5.69
C LYS A 55 0.50 0.46 5.00
N ALA A 56 1.74 0.94 4.92
CA ALA A 56 2.08 2.17 4.22
C ALA A 56 1.85 2.01 2.70
N GLU A 57 2.32 0.91 2.12
CA GLU A 57 2.13 0.58 0.70
C GLU A 57 0.64 0.44 0.38
N LEU A 58 -0.12 -0.33 1.17
CA LEU A 58 -1.58 -0.44 1.00
C LEU A 58 -2.29 0.92 1.07
N ARG A 59 -1.87 1.82 1.96
CA ARG A 59 -2.43 3.17 2.05
C ARG A 59 -2.12 4.00 0.81
N GLU A 60 -0.90 3.89 0.29
CA GLU A 60 -0.50 4.57 -0.94
C GLU A 60 -1.27 4.04 -2.15
N THR A 61 -1.36 2.71 -2.29
CA THR A 61 -2.18 2.05 -3.31
C THR A 61 -3.64 2.50 -3.20
N ALA A 62 -4.23 2.50 -2.00
CA ALA A 62 -5.61 2.93 -1.79
C ALA A 62 -5.82 4.41 -2.13
N LYS A 63 -4.86 5.28 -1.79
CA LYS A 63 -4.91 6.71 -2.15
C LYS A 63 -4.86 6.91 -3.66
N ASN A 64 -3.95 6.21 -4.34
CA ASN A 64 -3.79 6.32 -5.79
C ASN A 64 -5.00 5.74 -6.52
N ALA A 65 -5.50 4.58 -6.08
CA ALA A 65 -6.72 3.99 -6.59
C ALA A 65 -7.94 4.90 -6.34
N GLY A 66 -8.05 5.48 -5.14
CA GLY A 66 -9.13 6.43 -4.80
C GLY A 66 -9.10 7.70 -5.64
N LYS A 67 -7.91 8.27 -5.88
CA LYS A 67 -7.74 9.41 -6.80
C LYS A 67 -8.13 9.03 -8.23
N GLY A 68 -7.68 7.87 -8.71
CA GLY A 68 -8.05 7.35 -10.03
C GLY A 68 -9.55 7.16 -10.17
N ALA A 69 -10.19 6.48 -9.21
CA ALA A 69 -11.62 6.28 -9.17
C ALA A 69 -12.40 7.61 -9.12
N GLY A 70 -11.92 8.58 -8.33
CA GLY A 70 -12.49 9.93 -8.27
C GLY A 70 -12.38 10.68 -9.59
N MET A 71 -11.23 10.61 -10.26
CA MET A 71 -11.02 11.21 -11.58
C MET A 71 -11.90 10.58 -12.65
N PHE A 72 -12.01 9.24 -12.68
CA PHE A 72 -12.90 8.54 -13.61
C PHE A 72 -14.37 8.81 -13.32
N GLY A 73 -14.77 8.87 -12.04
CA GLY A 73 -16.12 9.27 -11.65
C GLY A 73 -16.46 10.69 -12.11
N GLY A 74 -15.56 11.64 -11.86
CA GLY A 74 -15.69 13.02 -12.33
C GLY A 74 -15.73 13.12 -13.85
N ALA A 75 -14.88 12.38 -14.56
CA ALA A 75 -14.86 12.32 -16.02
C ALA A 75 -16.16 11.73 -16.58
N GLY A 76 -16.75 10.72 -15.92
CA GLY A 76 -18.05 10.18 -16.29
C GLY A 76 -19.17 11.21 -16.19
N ILE A 77 -19.22 11.97 -15.10
CA ILE A 77 -20.21 13.05 -14.91
C ILE A 77 -19.99 14.17 -15.93
N ALA A 78 -18.75 14.64 -16.10
CA ALA A 78 -18.42 15.68 -17.07
C ALA A 78 -18.75 15.24 -18.51
N GLY A 79 -18.40 14.00 -18.86
CA GLY A 79 -18.73 13.39 -20.15
C GLY A 79 -20.24 13.31 -20.38
N HIS A 80 -21.03 12.98 -19.34
CA HIS A 80 -22.49 12.98 -19.42
C HIS A 80 -23.04 14.38 -19.76
N PHE A 81 -22.55 15.44 -19.11
CA PHE A 81 -22.95 16.81 -19.42
C PHE A 81 -22.53 17.25 -20.83
N VAL A 82 -21.34 16.85 -21.29
CA VAL A 82 -20.91 17.12 -22.67
C VAL A 82 -21.88 16.49 -23.67
N LEU A 83 -22.26 15.22 -23.46
CA LEU A 83 -23.22 14.51 -24.31
C LEU A 83 -24.61 15.16 -24.28
N LEU A 84 -25.06 15.60 -23.10
CA LEU A 84 -26.33 16.33 -22.95
C LEU A 84 -26.32 17.64 -23.75
N PHE A 85 -25.31 18.48 -23.57
CA PHE A 85 -25.23 19.76 -24.26
C PHE A 85 -25.02 19.60 -25.77
N LEU A 86 -24.24 18.61 -26.21
CA LEU A 86 -24.13 18.28 -27.64
C LEU A 86 -25.47 17.84 -28.22
N SER A 87 -26.28 17.08 -27.46
CA SER A 87 -27.61 16.66 -27.90
C SER A 87 -28.55 17.85 -28.05
N ILE A 88 -28.55 18.77 -27.09
CA ILE A 88 -29.36 19.99 -27.14
C ILE A 88 -28.91 20.89 -28.29
N ALA A 89 -27.60 21.07 -28.46
CA ALA A 89 -27.04 21.86 -29.56
C ALA A 89 -27.38 21.26 -30.92
N LEU A 90 -27.26 19.93 -31.08
CA LEU A 90 -27.63 19.24 -32.32
C LEU A 90 -29.12 19.38 -32.61
N TRP A 91 -29.96 19.19 -31.59
CA TRP A 91 -31.41 19.38 -31.74
C TRP A 91 -31.73 20.82 -32.18
N ALA A 92 -31.17 21.83 -31.51
CA ALA A 92 -31.39 23.23 -31.85
C ALA A 92 -30.88 23.55 -33.27
N ALA A 93 -29.69 23.07 -33.64
CA ALA A 93 -29.11 23.29 -34.95
C ALA A 93 -29.95 22.68 -36.08
N LEU A 94 -30.41 21.44 -35.92
CA LEU A 94 -31.32 20.79 -36.88
C LEU A 94 -32.69 21.47 -36.89
N GLY A 95 -33.19 21.90 -35.73
CA GLY A 95 -34.48 22.57 -35.59
C GLY A 95 -34.54 23.93 -36.31
N ALA A 96 -33.39 24.60 -36.46
CA ALA A 96 -33.26 25.84 -37.22
C ALA A 96 -33.24 25.64 -38.74
N THR A 97 -33.23 24.40 -39.23
CA THR A 97 -33.33 24.07 -40.66
C THR A 97 -34.78 23.80 -41.08
N ALA A 98 -35.00 23.46 -42.36
CA ALA A 98 -36.31 23.05 -42.87
C ALA A 98 -36.88 21.77 -42.22
N ILE A 99 -36.08 21.02 -41.44
CA ILE A 99 -36.52 19.82 -40.71
C ILE A 99 -37.54 20.18 -39.59
N GLY A 100 -37.38 21.36 -38.97
CA GLY A 100 -38.20 21.79 -37.84
C GLY A 100 -37.91 21.05 -36.53
N THR A 101 -38.33 21.65 -35.42
CA THR A 101 -37.96 21.23 -34.07
C THR A 101 -38.44 19.81 -33.72
N ALA A 102 -39.66 19.43 -34.12
CA ALA A 102 -40.23 18.13 -33.78
C ALA A 102 -39.47 16.96 -34.41
N TRP A 103 -39.22 17.01 -35.72
CA TRP A 103 -38.47 15.96 -36.42
C TRP A 103 -36.99 15.93 -36.04
N SER A 104 -36.42 17.08 -35.69
CA SER A 104 -35.07 17.15 -35.14
C SER A 104 -34.94 16.38 -33.83
N ALA A 105 -35.95 16.43 -32.96
CA ALA A 105 -35.98 15.63 -31.72
C ALA A 105 -35.98 14.13 -32.02
N VAL A 106 -36.77 13.70 -33.01
CA VAL A 106 -36.85 12.30 -33.44
C VAL A 106 -35.49 11.81 -33.98
N ILE A 107 -34.80 12.63 -34.77
CA ILE A 107 -33.46 12.30 -35.28
C ILE A 107 -32.46 12.14 -34.14
N VAL A 108 -32.40 13.08 -33.20
CA VAL A 108 -31.49 12.98 -32.04
C VAL A 108 -31.82 11.76 -31.18
N ALA A 109 -33.10 11.47 -30.96
CA ALA A 109 -33.54 10.26 -30.26
C ALA A 109 -33.13 8.97 -30.99
N ALA A 110 -33.25 8.93 -32.32
CA ALA A 110 -32.83 7.79 -33.13
C ALA A 110 -31.31 7.55 -33.04
N ILE A 111 -30.49 8.61 -33.05
CA ILE A 111 -29.04 8.51 -32.84
C ILE A 111 -28.74 7.87 -31.49
N TRP A 112 -29.38 8.34 -30.41
CA TRP A 112 -29.20 7.76 -29.07
C TRP A 112 -29.68 6.32 -28.96
N ALA A 113 -30.79 5.96 -29.64
CA ALA A 113 -31.27 4.59 -29.68
C ALA A 113 -30.24 3.64 -30.33
N ILE A 114 -29.60 4.08 -31.43
CA ILE A 114 -28.53 3.30 -32.08
C ILE A 114 -27.33 3.14 -31.15
N ILE A 115 -26.87 4.23 -30.53
CA ILE A 115 -25.75 4.19 -29.56
C ILE A 115 -26.07 3.23 -28.41
N ALA A 116 -27.28 3.31 -27.84
CA ALA A 116 -27.72 2.43 -26.76
C ALA A 116 -27.76 0.95 -27.19
N ALA A 117 -28.27 0.65 -28.38
CA ALA A 117 -28.29 -0.70 -28.91
C ALA A 117 -26.87 -1.28 -29.07
N VAL A 118 -25.93 -0.49 -29.62
CA VAL A 118 -24.53 -0.90 -29.76
C VAL A 118 -23.89 -1.14 -28.39
N LEU A 119 -24.06 -0.23 -27.44
CA LEU A 119 -23.52 -0.38 -26.08
C LEU A 119 -24.10 -1.59 -25.35
N ALA A 120 -25.40 -1.87 -25.50
CA ALA A 120 -26.03 -3.04 -24.91
C ALA A 120 -25.44 -4.35 -25.46
N VAL A 121 -25.20 -4.43 -26.78
CA VAL A 121 -24.58 -5.60 -27.42
C VAL A 121 -23.12 -5.77 -26.97
N LEU A 122 -22.34 -4.69 -26.93
CA LEU A 122 -20.94 -4.76 -26.47
C LEU A 122 -20.86 -5.11 -24.98
N GLY A 123 -21.71 -4.50 -24.15
CA GLY A 123 -21.81 -4.80 -22.73
C GLY A 123 -22.15 -6.26 -22.48
N LYS A 124 -23.15 -6.79 -23.20
CA LYS A 124 -23.50 -8.22 -23.14
C LYS A 124 -22.31 -9.13 -23.48
N LYS A 125 -21.60 -8.85 -24.58
CA LYS A 125 -20.42 -9.63 -25.00
C LYS A 125 -19.30 -9.61 -23.94
N ASN A 126 -19.04 -8.46 -23.33
CA ASN A 126 -18.01 -8.33 -22.31
C ASN A 126 -18.39 -9.10 -21.02
N LEU A 127 -19.66 -9.07 -20.63
CA LEU A 127 -20.16 -9.84 -19.48
C LEU A 127 -20.11 -11.35 -19.73
N GLU A 128 -20.42 -11.80 -20.95
CA GLU A 128 -20.32 -13.22 -21.34
C GLU A 128 -18.86 -13.69 -21.31
N GLN A 129 -17.91 -12.88 -21.79
CA GLN A 129 -16.47 -13.20 -21.71
C GLN A 129 -15.96 -13.27 -20.27
N ALA A 130 -16.42 -12.36 -19.40
CA ALA A 130 -16.05 -12.36 -17.99
C ALA A 130 -16.57 -13.61 -17.24
N GLN A 131 -17.72 -14.15 -17.65
CA GLN A 131 -18.28 -15.39 -17.09
C GLN A 131 -17.64 -16.66 -17.67
N GLY A 132 -17.04 -16.58 -18.86
CA GLY A 132 -16.35 -17.70 -19.52
C GLY A 132 -14.90 -17.92 -19.08
N ALA A 133 -14.37 -17.14 -18.14
CA ALA A 133 -13.02 -17.35 -17.60
C ALA A 133 -12.99 -18.66 -16.77
N PRO A 134 -12.10 -19.63 -17.08
CA PRO A 134 -12.08 -20.92 -16.42
C PRO A 134 -11.96 -20.80 -14.90
N HIS A 135 -12.85 -21.47 -14.17
CA HIS A 135 -12.67 -21.76 -12.76
C HIS A 135 -11.47 -22.71 -12.60
N THR A 136 -10.28 -22.16 -12.39
CA THR A 136 -9.12 -22.97 -11.98
C THR A 136 -9.43 -23.52 -10.59
N THR A 137 -9.60 -24.84 -10.53
CA THR A 137 -9.75 -25.64 -9.32
C THR A 137 -8.46 -25.62 -8.50
#